data_AF-A0A0F8Y9H1-F1
#
_entry.id   AF-A0A0F8Y9H1-F1
#
_cell.length_a   1.000
_cell.length_b   1.000
_cell.length_c   1.000
_cell.angle_alpha   90.00
_cell.angle_beta   90.00
_cell.angle_gamma   90.00
#
_symmetry.space_group_name_H-M   'P 1'
#
loop_
_entity.id
_entity.type
_entity.pdbx_description
1 polymer ?
#
loop_
_entity_poly.entity_id
_entity_poly.type
_entity_poly.pdbx_seq_one_letter_code
_entity_poly.pdbx_strand_id
1 'polypeptide(L)' 'MPEAVSLREAYGKTLVELGRENPDIVVLDADLSPSTMTHFFASEFPQRFFDCGIAEQNMVG' A
#
# COMPACT_ATOMS: atom_id res chain seq x y z
N MET A 1 11.09 -15.17 21.03
CA MET A 1 9.74 -15.23 20.46
C MET A 1 9.82 -14.56 19.10
N PRO A 2 9.35 -15.16 18.00
CA PRO A 2 9.31 -14.44 16.73
C PRO A 2 8.49 -13.17 16.90
N GLU A 3 8.97 -12.07 16.34
CA GLU A 3 8.30 -10.77 16.43
C GLU A 3 6.89 -10.89 15.80
N ALA A 4 5.86 -10.56 16.57
CA ALA A 4 4.48 -10.59 16.08
C ALA A 4 4.26 -9.37 15.17
N VAL A 5 4.38 -9.57 13.86
CA VAL A 5 4.10 -8.55 12.85
C VAL A 5 2.58 -8.32 12.77
N SER A 6 2.15 -7.06 12.71
CA SER A 6 0.72 -6.76 12.53
C SER A 6 0.23 -7.20 11.15
N LEU A 7 -1.04 -7.59 11.02
CA LEU A 7 -1.60 -7.98 9.71
C LEU A 7 -1.50 -6.85 8.67
N ARG A 8 -1.57 -5.58 9.11
CA ARG A 8 -1.41 -4.42 8.22
C ARG A 8 0.02 -4.30 7.72
N GLU A 9 0.99 -4.51 8.60
CA GLU A 9 2.41 -4.48 8.22
C GLU A 9 2.75 -5.63 7.28
N ALA A 10 2.22 -6.84 7.53
CA ALA A 10 2.33 -7.96 6.61
C ALA A 10 1.71 -7.63 5.24
N TYR A 11 0.50 -7.06 5.22
CA TYR A 11 -0.17 -6.60 4.00
C TYR A 11 0.69 -5.61 3.20
N GLY A 12 1.20 -4.55 3.83
CA GLY A 12 2.04 -3.55 3.16
C GLY A 12 3.35 -4.13 2.61
N LYS A 13 4.01 -5.03 3.36
CA LYS A 13 5.22 -5.71 2.89
C LYS A 13 4.94 -6.67 1.74
N THR A 14 3.85 -7.43 1.80
CA THR A 14 3.47 -8.34 0.70
C THR A 14 3.06 -7.57 -0.55
N LEU A 15 2.43 -6.39 -0.44
CA LEU A 15 2.19 -5.54 -1.61
C LEU A 15 3.50 -5.17 -2.33
N VAL A 16 4.55 -4.86 -1.58
CA VAL A 16 5.88 -4.57 -2.15
C VAL A 16 6.45 -5.79 -2.87
N GLU A 17 6.38 -6.98 -2.24
CA GLU A 17 6.82 -8.24 -2.86
C GLU A 17 6.09 -8.49 -4.19
N LEU A 18 4.76 -8.41 -4.18
CA LEU A 18 3.94 -8.56 -5.39
C LEU A 18 4.25 -7.47 -6.43
N GLY A 19 4.53 -6.24 -6.00
CA GLY A 19 4.94 -5.15 -6.87
C GLY A 19 6.26 -5.38 -7.58
N ARG A 20 7.20 -6.12 -6.99
CA ARG A 20 8.47 -6.53 -7.64
C ARG A 20 8.25 -7.59 -8.72
N GLU A 21 7.29 -8.48 -8.50
CA GLU A 21 6.99 -9.59 -9.40
C GLU A 21 6.08 -9.17 -10.56
N ASN A 22 5.16 -8.23 -10.32
CA ASN A 22 4.18 -7.78 -11.29
C ASN A 22 4.16 -6.24 -11.45
N PRO A 23 4.60 -5.70 -12.60
CA PRO A 23 4.59 -4.27 -12.88
C PRO A 23 3.18 -3.66 -13.02
N ASP A 24 2.15 -4.49 -13.29
CA ASP A 24 0.78 -4.03 -13.49
C ASP A 24 0.03 -3.74 -12.17
N ILE A 25 0.60 -4.15 -11.03
CA ILE A 25 0.02 -3.83 -9.72
C ILE A 25 0.20 -2.35 -9.41
N VAL A 26 -0.90 -1.71 -9.05
CA VAL A 26 -0.96 -0.36 -8.52
C VAL A 26 -1.65 -0.38 -7.16
N VAL A 27 -1.33 0.59 -6.30
CA VAL A 27 -1.93 0.71 -4.96
C VAL A 27 -2.59 2.07 -4.85
N LEU A 28 -3.82 2.08 -4.37
CA LEU A 28 -4.57 3.29 -4.05
C LEU A 28 -4.70 3.41 -2.53
N ASP A 29 -4.63 4.63 -2.01
CA ASP A 29 -4.89 4.93 -0.61
C ASP A 29 -5.69 6.24 -0.50
N ALA A 30 -6.20 6.54 0.69
CA ALA A 30 -7.07 7.67 0.96
C ALA A 30 -6.59 8.46 2.20
N ASP A 31 -5.39 9.04 2.12
CA ASP A 31 -4.71 9.74 3.23
C ASP A 31 -4.48 8.88 4.50
N LEU A 32 -4.41 7.55 4.36
CA LEU A 32 -4.25 6.61 5.48
C LEU A 32 -3.01 5.73 5.35
N SER A 33 -2.09 6.03 4.42
CA SER A 33 -0.95 5.17 4.09
C SER A 33 -0.01 4.77 5.25
N PRO A 34 0.21 5.61 6.29
CA PRO A 34 0.94 5.18 7.49
C PRO A 34 0.16 4.17 8.34
N SER A 35 -1.17 4.25 8.32
CA SER A 35 -2.08 3.40 9.12
C SER A 35 -2.41 2.08 8.45
N THR A 36 -2.56 2.08 7.12
CA THR A 36 -2.79 0.90 6.27
C THR A 36 -1.49 0.18 5.92
N MET A 37 -0.34 0.82 6.18
CA MET A 37 1.01 0.36 5.82
C MET A 37 1.29 0.34 4.30
N THR A 38 0.44 0.95 3.47
CA THR A 38 0.68 1.09 2.02
C THR A 38 1.82 2.04 1.69
N HIS A 39 2.30 2.85 2.66
CA HIS A 39 3.48 3.69 2.51
C HIS A 39 4.76 2.90 2.16
N PHE A 40 4.83 1.60 2.50
CA PHE A 40 5.91 0.73 2.04
C PHE A 40 5.92 0.62 0.51
N PHE A 41 4.76 0.41 -0.10
CA PHE A 41 4.62 0.37 -1.56
C PHE A 41 4.86 1.74 -2.19
N ALA A 42 4.33 2.81 -1.58
CA ALA A 42 4.55 4.19 -2.05
C ALA A 42 6.04 4.56 -2.09
N SER A 43 6.82 4.10 -1.10
CA SER A 43 8.25 4.38 -1.00
C SER A 43 9.06 3.67 -2.10
N GLU A 44 8.68 2.44 -2.47
CA GLU A 44 9.40 1.66 -3.46
C GLU A 44 8.93 1.92 -4.90
N PHE A 45 7.63 2.16 -5.09
CA PHE A 45 6.99 2.33 -6.38
C PHE A 45 6.13 3.60 -6.44
N PRO A 46 6.71 4.81 -6.27
CA PRO A 46 5.94 6.06 -6.19
C PRO A 46 5.12 6.35 -7.45
N GLN A 47 5.54 5.85 -8.61
CA GLN A 47 4.81 6.02 -9.89
C GLN A 47 3.59 5.09 -10.03
N ARG A 48 3.42 4.13 -9.12
CA ARG A 48 2.33 3.15 -9.09
C ARG A 48 1.49 3.23 -7.82
N PHE A 49 1.69 4.28 -7.03
CA PHE A 49 0.94 4.56 -5.82
C PHE A 49 0.14 5.84 -6.03
N PHE A 50 -1.17 5.79 -5.75
CA PHE A 50 -2.08 6.91 -5.94
C PHE A 50 -2.80 7.22 -4.64
N ASP A 51 -2.49 8.38 -4.05
CA ASP A 51 -3.23 8.88 -2.90
C ASP A 51 -4.43 9.72 -3.39
N CYS A 52 -5.63 9.30 -3.04
CA CYS A 52 -6.88 9.95 -3.38
C CYS A 52 -7.33 10.97 -2.32
N GLY A 53 -6.57 11.19 -1.25
CA GLY A 53 -6.98 12.02 -0.11
C GLY A 53 -8.22 11.44 0.58
N ILE A 54 -9.01 12.27 1.24
CA ILE A 54 -10.26 11.88 1.93
C ILE A 54 -11.45 11.61 0.97
N ALA A 55 -11.18 11.10 -0.23
CA ALA A 55 -12.17 10.88 -1.30
C ALA A 55 -12.33 9.39 -1.61
N GLU A 56 -12.69 8.58 -0.60
CA GLU A 56 -12.78 7.11 -0.72
C GLU A 56 -13.79 6.67 -1.79
N GLN A 57 -14.90 7.40 -1.95
CA GLN A 57 -15.87 7.12 -3.00
C GLN A 57 -15.26 7.26 -4.39
N ASN A 58 -14.50 8.34 -4.62
CA ASN A 58 -13.84 8.59 -5.89
C ASN A 58 -12.69 7.61 -6.13
N MET A 59 -12.00 7.18 -5.07
CA MET A 59 -10.94 6.18 -5.12
C MET A 59 -11.47 4.83 -5.64
N VAL A 60 -12.68 4.43 -5.18
CA VAL A 60 -13.33 3.20 -5.64
C VAL A 60 -13.93 3.36 -7.03
N GLY A 61 -14.42 4.56 -7.36
CA GLY A 61 -15.02 4.92 -8.66
C GLY A 61 -16.53 4.95 -8.65
#